data_AF-A0A3L8PZR8-F1
#
_entry.id   AF-A0A3L8PZR8-F1
#
_cell.length_a   1.000
_cell.length_b   1.000
_cell.length_c   1.000
_cell.angle_alpha   90.00
_cell.angle_beta   90.00
_cell.angle_gamma   90.00
#
_symmetry.space_group_name_H-M   'P 1'
#
loop_
_entity.id
_entity.type
_entity.pdbx_description
1 polymer ?
#
loop_
_entity_poly.entity_id
_entity_poly.type
_entity_poly.pdbx_seq_one_letter_code
_entity_poly.pdbx_strand_id
1 'polypeptide(L)'
;MKRILILTACLLSVPCYSEVYLCDIDGVKTYTDKPCSVDEKPITVTVQNVAHTPTSKLQQQKQAVAKYVSNENTERRIDELKRKIKAVFKDRDRKLLSLKVSQRYSRNNLAGAVRDDGIASEMNAVIQKADSEVKIYQAEINNLIQLSRQ
;
A
#
# COMPACT_ATOMS: atom_id res chain seq x y z
N MET A 1 -0.99 -9.79 -72.58
CA MET A 1 -1.87 -8.61 -72.35
C MET A 1 -2.51 -8.57 -70.95
N LYS A 2 -2.76 -9.70 -70.27
CA LYS A 2 -3.32 -9.75 -68.89
C LYS A 2 -2.42 -9.16 -67.78
N ARG A 3 -1.10 -9.09 -67.99
CA ARG A 3 -0.12 -8.55 -67.00
C ARG A 3 -0.01 -7.01 -67.01
N ILE A 4 -0.41 -6.35 -68.11
CA ILE A 4 -0.41 -4.87 -68.19
C ILE A 4 -1.60 -4.30 -67.42
N LEU A 5 -2.70 -5.04 -67.34
CA LEU A 5 -3.93 -4.64 -66.64
C LEU A 5 -3.79 -4.54 -65.11
N ILE A 6 -2.78 -5.21 -64.52
CA ILE A 6 -2.55 -5.19 -63.07
C ILE A 6 -1.69 -3.98 -62.66
N LEU A 7 -0.76 -3.52 -63.51
CA LEU A 7 0.07 -2.34 -63.20
C LEU A 7 -0.69 -1.01 -63.31
N THR A 8 -1.69 -0.91 -64.19
CA THR A 8 -2.49 0.31 -64.34
C THR A 8 -3.50 0.55 -63.20
N ALA A 9 -3.86 -0.49 -62.44
CA ALA A 9 -4.79 -0.36 -61.31
C ALA A 9 -4.15 0.29 -60.07
N CYS A 10 -2.81 0.31 -59.98
CA CYS A 10 -2.10 0.78 -58.79
C CYS A 10 -1.81 2.30 -58.78
N LEU A 11 -2.07 3.00 -59.89
CA LEU A 11 -1.83 4.46 -60.02
C LEU A 11 -3.07 5.33 -59.73
N LEU A 12 -4.21 4.73 -59.33
CA LEU A 12 -5.45 5.43 -58.99
C LEU A 12 -5.64 5.61 -57.47
N SER A 13 -4.56 5.75 -56.71
CA SER A 13 -4.66 6.10 -55.28
C SER A 13 -5.09 7.55 -55.12
N VAL A 14 -6.39 7.79 -54.92
CA VAL A 14 -6.93 9.10 -54.56
C VAL A 14 -6.38 9.47 -53.17
N PRO A 15 -5.78 10.66 -52.98
CA PRO A 15 -5.38 11.10 -51.65
C PRO A 15 -6.62 11.28 -50.77
N CYS A 16 -6.70 10.51 -49.70
CA CYS A 16 -7.71 10.68 -48.67
C CYS A 16 -7.25 11.82 -47.75
N TYR A 17 -7.88 12.99 -47.85
CA TYR A 17 -7.70 14.08 -46.90
C TYR A 17 -8.62 13.82 -45.71
N SER A 18 -8.05 13.70 -44.50
CA SER A 18 -8.79 13.49 -43.26
C SER A 18 -8.90 14.81 -42.51
N GLU A 19 -10.02 15.50 -42.65
CA GLU A 19 -10.41 16.66 -41.84
C GLU A 19 -11.55 16.25 -40.90
N VAL A 20 -11.60 16.83 -39.69
CA VAL A 20 -12.64 16.54 -38.70
C VAL A 20 -13.58 17.74 -38.60
N TYR A 21 -14.88 17.48 -38.64
CA TYR A 21 -15.93 18.49 -38.53
C TYR A 21 -16.76 18.23 -37.27
N LEU A 22 -17.38 19.27 -36.72
CA LEU A 22 -18.26 19.19 -35.55
C LEU A 22 -19.68 19.57 -35.94
N CYS A 23 -20.55 18.57 -36.04
CA CYS A 23 -21.91 18.72 -36.51
C CYS A 23 -22.92 18.68 -35.37
N ASP A 24 -24.05 19.35 -35.55
CA ASP A 24 -25.18 19.27 -34.62
C ASP A 24 -26.27 18.38 -35.25
N ILE A 25 -26.44 17.18 -34.71
CA ILE A 25 -27.43 16.20 -35.15
C ILE A 25 -28.40 16.01 -34.00
N ASP A 26 -29.65 16.45 -34.18
CA ASP A 26 -30.71 16.36 -33.16
C ASP A 26 -30.35 16.99 -31.81
N GLY A 27 -29.61 18.10 -31.81
CA GLY A 27 -29.15 18.79 -30.60
C GLY A 27 -27.88 18.19 -29.99
N VAL A 28 -27.28 17.19 -30.63
CA VAL A 28 -26.07 16.49 -30.16
C VAL A 28 -24.88 16.83 -31.05
N LYS A 29 -23.86 17.43 -30.42
CA LYS A 29 -22.55 17.73 -31.03
C LYS A 29 -21.81 16.42 -31.35
N THR A 30 -21.64 16.11 -32.63
CA THR A 30 -21.03 14.88 -33.12
C THR A 30 -19.85 15.17 -34.03
N TYR A 31 -18.73 14.47 -33.83
CA TYR A 31 -17.54 14.58 -34.68
C TYR A 31 -17.66 13.66 -35.89
N THR A 32 -17.34 14.17 -37.08
CA THR A 32 -17.47 13.44 -38.35
C THR A 32 -16.29 13.74 -39.28
N ASP A 33 -15.99 12.80 -40.16
CA ASP A 33 -14.97 12.88 -41.21
C ASP A 33 -15.46 13.57 -42.49
N LYS A 34 -16.76 13.92 -42.53
CA LYS A 34 -17.41 14.62 -43.64
C LYS A 34 -18.17 15.86 -43.16
N PRO A 35 -18.22 16.93 -43.96
CA PRO A 35 -18.99 18.13 -43.63
C PRO A 35 -20.50 17.81 -43.59
N CYS A 36 -21.20 18.34 -42.59
CA CYS A 36 -22.67 18.25 -42.50
C CYS A 36 -23.42 19.31 -43.32
N SER A 37 -22.72 20.36 -43.78
CA SER A 37 -23.28 21.44 -44.59
C SER A 37 -22.26 21.93 -45.61
N VAL A 38 -22.74 22.63 -46.63
CA VAL A 38 -21.93 23.16 -47.76
C VAL A 38 -20.88 24.17 -47.28
N ASP A 39 -21.17 24.87 -46.18
CA ASP A 39 -20.30 25.91 -45.61
C ASP A 39 -19.59 25.48 -44.31
N GLU A 40 -19.65 24.20 -43.96
CA GLU A 40 -19.09 23.69 -42.70
C GLU A 40 -17.55 23.69 -42.75
N LYS A 41 -16.92 24.34 -41.76
CA LYS A 41 -15.47 24.47 -41.71
C LYS A 41 -14.85 23.37 -40.85
N PRO A 42 -13.70 22.80 -41.26
CA PRO A 42 -13.01 21.82 -40.45
C PRO A 42 -12.58 22.46 -39.14
N ILE A 43 -12.69 21.68 -38.05
CA ILE A 43 -12.23 22.12 -36.74
C ILE A 43 -10.79 21.68 -36.51
N THR A 44 -9.96 22.60 -36.01
CA THR A 44 -8.65 22.24 -35.51
C THR A 44 -8.81 21.66 -34.11
N VAL A 45 -8.65 20.35 -33.97
CA VAL A 45 -8.55 19.72 -32.65
C VAL A 45 -7.17 20.04 -32.09
N THR A 46 -7.08 21.13 -31.31
CA THR A 46 -5.88 21.43 -30.54
C THR A 46 -5.81 20.42 -29.41
N VAL A 47 -5.01 19.36 -29.61
CA VAL A 47 -4.65 18.47 -28.50
C VAL A 47 -3.92 19.35 -27.50
N GLN A 48 -4.52 19.58 -26.33
CA GLN A 48 -3.75 20.15 -25.24
C GLN A 48 -2.68 19.13 -24.92
N ASN A 49 -1.48 19.40 -25.41
CA ASN A 49 -0.29 18.71 -24.97
C ASN A 49 -0.09 19.21 -23.54
N VAL A 50 -0.77 18.56 -22.59
CA VAL A 50 -0.52 18.72 -21.17
C VAL A 50 0.84 18.06 -20.96
N ALA A 51 1.89 18.76 -21.40
CA ALA A 51 3.22 18.57 -20.86
C ALA A 51 2.98 18.62 -19.36
N HIS A 52 3.11 17.47 -18.70
CA HIS A 52 2.98 17.36 -17.26
C HIS A 52 4.17 18.07 -16.65
N THR A 53 4.24 19.39 -16.77
CA THR A 53 4.99 20.21 -15.85
C THR A 53 4.31 19.97 -14.52
N PRO A 54 4.98 19.36 -13.52
CA PRO A 54 4.40 19.22 -12.21
C PRO A 54 4.10 20.64 -11.74
N THR A 55 2.83 21.02 -11.76
CA THR A 55 2.41 22.24 -11.09
C THR A 55 2.76 22.02 -9.63
N SER A 56 3.42 22.99 -9.00
CA SER A 56 3.86 22.90 -7.61
C SER A 56 2.75 22.42 -6.67
N LYS A 57 1.49 22.75 -6.98
CA LYS A 57 0.28 22.27 -6.31
C LYS A 57 0.07 20.75 -6.39
N LEU A 58 0.20 20.13 -7.57
CA LEU A 58 0.04 18.67 -7.71
C LEU A 58 1.18 17.91 -7.00
N GLN A 59 2.40 18.44 -7.07
CA GLN A 59 3.55 17.90 -6.35
C GLN A 59 3.33 17.98 -4.82
N GLN A 60 2.87 19.13 -4.32
CA GLN A 60 2.53 19.34 -2.91
C GLN A 60 1.41 18.42 -2.44
N GLN A 61 0.35 18.23 -3.24
CA GLN A 61 -0.76 17.34 -2.91
C GLN A 61 -0.31 15.89 -2.85
N LYS A 62 0.52 15.43 -3.79
CA LYS A 62 1.12 14.08 -3.75
C LYS A 62 1.98 13.88 -2.50
N GLN A 63 2.80 14.86 -2.13
CA GLN A 63 3.62 14.81 -0.91
C GLN A 63 2.75 14.77 0.36
N ALA A 64 1.66 15.55 0.41
CA ALA A 64 0.74 15.55 1.54
C ALA A 64 0.04 14.19 1.72
N VAL A 65 -0.43 13.58 0.62
CA VAL A 65 -1.02 12.24 0.64
C VAL A 65 0.01 11.19 1.05
N ALA A 66 1.22 11.24 0.49
CA ALA A 66 2.29 10.31 0.86
C ALA A 66 2.64 10.41 2.35
N LYS A 67 2.72 11.63 2.90
CA LYS A 67 2.98 11.85 4.32
C LYS A 67 1.84 11.31 5.20
N TYR A 68 0.59 11.55 4.82
CA TYR A 68 -0.58 11.01 5.53
C TYR A 68 -0.55 9.48 5.60
N VAL A 69 -0.35 8.82 4.47
CA VAL A 69 -0.29 7.34 4.39
C VAL A 69 0.89 6.80 5.21
N SER A 70 2.05 7.46 5.16
CA SER A 70 3.22 7.09 5.96
C SER A 70 2.95 7.18 7.46
N ASN A 71 2.29 8.24 7.90
CA ASN A 71 1.92 8.43 9.32
C ASN A 71 0.94 7.34 9.76
N GLU A 72 -0.10 7.07 8.97
CA GLU A 72 -1.09 6.04 9.30
C GLU A 72 -0.45 4.64 9.41
N ASN A 73 0.45 4.29 8.49
CA ASN A 73 1.18 3.03 8.55
C ASN A 73 2.07 2.93 9.79
N THR A 74 2.68 4.04 10.20
CA THR A 74 3.50 4.12 11.42
C THR A 74 2.64 3.89 12.67
N GLU A 75 1.48 4.53 12.76
CA GLU A 75 0.53 4.35 13.87
C GLU A 75 0.03 2.90 13.96
N ARG A 76 -0.38 2.32 12.83
CA ARG A 76 -0.80 0.91 12.77
C ARG A 76 0.30 -0.04 13.27
N ARG A 77 1.56 0.24 12.92
CA ARG A 77 2.71 -0.56 13.37
C ARG A 77 2.94 -0.41 14.87
N ILE A 78 2.85 0.80 15.41
CA ILE A 78 2.94 1.04 16.86
C ILE A 78 1.86 0.25 17.60
N ASP A 79 0.63 0.25 17.10
CA ASP A 79 -0.48 -0.49 17.72
C ASP A 79 -0.29 -2.01 17.63
N GLU A 80 0.27 -2.52 16.53
CA GLU A 80 0.67 -3.92 16.42
C GLU A 80 1.70 -4.30 17.48
N LEU A 81 2.74 -3.48 17.68
CA LEU A 81 3.78 -3.72 18.68
C LEU A 81 3.22 -3.68 20.11
N LYS A 82 2.31 -2.75 20.41
CA LYS A 82 1.60 -2.71 21.71
C LYS A 82 0.77 -3.97 21.94
N ARG A 83 0.08 -4.49 20.90
CA ARG A 83 -0.63 -5.77 20.99
C ARG A 83 0.32 -6.94 21.26
N LYS A 84 1.51 -6.96 20.64
CA LYS A 84 2.54 -7.97 20.92
C LYS A 84 3.00 -7.90 22.37
N ILE A 85 3.30 -6.72 22.91
CA ILE A 85 3.65 -6.54 24.33
C ILE A 85 2.56 -7.12 25.25
N LYS A 86 1.28 -6.82 24.98
CA LYS A 86 0.17 -7.40 25.75
C LYS A 86 0.12 -8.93 25.65
N ALA A 87 0.39 -9.48 24.47
CA ALA A 87 0.44 -10.92 24.27
C ALA A 87 1.59 -11.59 25.04
N VAL A 88 2.77 -10.95 25.07
CA VAL A 88 3.93 -11.41 25.86
C VAL A 88 3.58 -11.49 27.34
N PHE A 89 2.97 -10.45 27.91
CA PHE A 89 2.55 -10.48 29.31
C PHE A 89 1.52 -11.56 29.60
N LYS A 90 0.51 -11.71 28.73
CA LYS A 90 -0.49 -12.78 28.86
C LYS A 90 0.16 -14.16 28.82
N ASP A 91 1.16 -14.38 27.95
CA ASP A 91 1.85 -15.65 27.85
C ASP A 91 2.72 -15.94 29.08
N ARG A 92 3.50 -14.94 29.54
CA ARG A 92 4.27 -14.99 30.77
C ARG A 92 3.38 -15.38 31.95
N ASP A 93 2.26 -14.70 32.13
CA ASP A 93 1.38 -14.91 33.29
C ASP A 93 0.75 -16.31 33.28
N ARG A 94 0.37 -16.83 32.10
CA ARG A 94 -0.09 -18.22 31.94
C ARG A 94 0.98 -19.22 32.35
N LYS A 95 2.22 -19.03 31.88
CA LYS A 95 3.35 -19.91 32.21
C LYS A 95 3.68 -19.87 33.70
N LEU A 96 3.74 -18.68 34.29
CA LEU A 96 3.96 -18.51 35.73
C LEU A 96 2.85 -19.18 36.56
N LEU A 97 1.59 -19.09 36.14
CA LEU A 97 0.50 -19.80 36.80
C LEU A 97 0.69 -21.32 36.73
N SER A 98 1.02 -21.86 35.56
CA SER A 98 1.30 -23.29 35.37
C SER A 98 2.46 -23.78 36.26
N LEU A 99 3.53 -23.00 36.35
CA LEU A 99 4.68 -23.29 37.20
C LEU A 99 4.32 -23.24 38.68
N LYS A 100 3.52 -22.26 39.11
CA LYS A 100 3.04 -22.15 40.50
C LYS A 100 2.16 -23.35 40.90
N VAL A 101 1.30 -23.80 39.98
CA VAL A 101 0.49 -25.00 40.19
C VAL A 101 1.39 -26.24 40.32
N SER A 102 2.38 -26.38 39.43
CA SER A 102 3.36 -27.47 39.47
C SER A 102 4.18 -27.48 40.76
N GLN A 103 4.57 -26.30 41.26
CA GLN A 103 5.27 -26.12 42.53
C GLN A 103 4.40 -26.63 43.69
N ARG A 104 3.12 -26.24 43.74
CA ARG A 104 2.19 -26.68 44.80
C ARG A 104 2.06 -28.20 44.89
N TYR A 105 2.02 -28.89 43.75
CA TYR A 105 1.96 -30.36 43.72
C TYR A 105 3.27 -31.05 44.14
N SER A 106 4.40 -30.33 44.10
CA SER A 106 5.73 -30.90 44.37
C SER A 106 6.13 -30.89 45.84
N ARG A 107 5.43 -30.12 46.69
CA ARG A 107 5.77 -29.90 48.13
C ARG A 107 5.56 -31.10 49.06
N ASN A 108 5.27 -32.30 48.54
CA ASN A 108 4.89 -33.47 49.34
C ASN A 108 6.03 -34.50 49.57
N ASN A 109 7.28 -34.24 49.16
CA ASN A 109 8.42 -35.12 49.42
C ASN A 109 9.78 -34.38 49.42
N LEU A 110 10.85 -35.03 49.87
CA LEU A 110 12.23 -34.49 49.89
C LEU A 110 12.77 -34.19 48.47
N ALA A 111 12.32 -34.95 47.46
CA ALA A 111 12.55 -34.64 46.04
C ALA A 111 11.87 -33.33 45.60
N GLY A 112 10.90 -32.84 46.39
CA GLY A 112 10.21 -31.58 46.22
C GLY A 112 11.11 -30.36 46.41
N ALA A 113 12.09 -30.41 47.32
CA ALA A 113 12.97 -29.26 47.58
C ALA A 113 13.87 -28.92 46.37
N VAL A 114 14.55 -29.90 45.78
CA VAL A 114 15.36 -29.70 44.56
C VAL A 114 14.48 -29.34 43.36
N ARG A 115 13.29 -29.93 43.27
CA ARG A 115 12.31 -29.62 42.23
C ARG A 115 11.76 -28.20 42.37
N ASP A 116 11.59 -27.69 43.59
CA ASP A 116 11.12 -26.34 43.88
C ASP A 116 12.16 -25.29 43.44
N ASP A 117 13.46 -25.54 43.63
CA ASP A 117 14.54 -24.67 43.13
C ASP A 117 14.56 -24.62 41.60
N GLY A 118 14.39 -25.77 40.94
CA GLY A 118 14.29 -25.86 39.49
C GLY A 118 13.09 -25.07 38.95
N ILE A 119 11.93 -25.17 39.60
CA ILE A 119 10.73 -24.43 39.24
C ILE A 119 10.92 -22.92 39.45
N ALA A 120 11.58 -22.51 40.54
CA ALA A 120 11.89 -21.09 40.78
C ALA A 120 12.84 -20.53 39.71
N SER A 121 13.85 -21.29 39.31
CA SER A 121 14.74 -20.94 38.20
C SER A 121 13.96 -20.78 36.88
N GLU A 122 13.04 -21.69 36.59
CA GLU A 122 12.20 -21.62 35.39
C GLU A 122 11.27 -20.39 35.41
N MET A 123 10.68 -20.04 36.55
CA MET A 123 9.87 -18.82 36.69
C MET A 123 10.70 -17.57 36.38
N ASN A 124 11.94 -17.50 36.90
CA ASN A 124 12.84 -16.38 36.62
C ASN A 124 13.21 -16.30 35.14
N ALA A 125 13.48 -17.44 34.49
CA ALA A 125 13.75 -17.49 33.06
C ALA A 125 12.54 -17.00 32.23
N VAL A 126 11.32 -17.37 32.62
CA VAL A 126 10.08 -16.89 31.98
C VAL A 126 9.93 -15.37 32.10
N ILE A 127 10.24 -14.80 33.28
CA ILE A 127 10.20 -13.36 33.51
C ILE A 127 11.25 -12.65 32.65
N GLN A 128 12.51 -13.10 32.70
CA GLN A 128 13.61 -12.49 31.95
C GLN A 128 13.39 -12.53 30.43
N LYS A 129 12.82 -13.63 29.93
CA LYS A 129 12.45 -13.75 28.52
C LYS A 129 11.39 -12.72 28.15
N ALA A 130 10.32 -12.62 28.93
CA ALA A 130 9.25 -11.66 28.69
C ALA A 130 9.76 -10.22 28.71
N ASP A 131 10.61 -9.86 29.69
CA ASP A 131 11.20 -8.53 29.79
C ASP A 131 12.09 -8.19 28.59
N SER A 132 12.87 -9.16 28.11
CA SER A 132 13.69 -8.99 26.91
C SER A 132 12.84 -8.75 25.67
N GLU A 133 11.78 -9.54 25.47
CA GLU A 133 10.87 -9.37 24.33
C GLU A 133 10.15 -8.02 24.37
N VAL A 134 9.67 -7.58 25.55
CA VAL A 134 9.04 -6.27 25.73
C VAL A 134 10.01 -5.14 25.43
N LYS A 135 11.26 -5.23 25.88
CA LYS A 135 12.30 -4.22 25.58
C LYS A 135 12.53 -4.06 24.08
N ILE A 136 12.56 -5.17 23.33
CA ILE A 136 12.73 -5.15 21.87
C ILE A 136 11.56 -4.39 21.22
N TYR A 137 10.32 -4.73 21.54
CA TYR A 137 9.16 -4.05 20.98
C TYR A 137 9.08 -2.58 21.39
N GLN A 138 9.43 -2.25 22.64
CA GLN A 138 9.44 -0.87 23.10
C GLN A 138 10.52 -0.03 22.41
N ALA A 139 11.69 -0.61 22.13
CA ALA A 139 12.74 0.06 21.36
C ALA A 139 12.28 0.37 19.93
N GLU A 140 11.58 -0.57 19.28
CA GLU A 140 10.99 -0.34 17.94
C GLU A 140 9.91 0.76 17.97
N ILE A 141 9.01 0.75 18.96
CA ILE A 141 8.02 1.82 19.14
C ILE A 141 8.71 3.19 19.30
N ASN A 142 9.74 3.26 20.14
CA ASN A 142 10.47 4.51 20.38
C ASN A 142 11.16 5.01 19.11
N ASN A 143 11.74 4.11 18.32
CA ASN A 143 12.35 4.45 17.03
C ASN A 143 11.31 5.01 16.05
N LEU A 144 10.15 4.34 15.91
CA LEU A 144 9.06 4.81 15.05
C LEU A 144 8.53 6.19 15.45
N ILE A 145 8.39 6.44 16.76
CA ILE A 145 7.97 7.76 17.29
C ILE A 145 9.01 8.84 17.02
N GLN A 146 10.31 8.51 17.07
CA GLN A 146 11.36 9.47 16.76
C GLN A 146 11.37 9.82 15.26
N LEU A 147 11.23 8.82 14.39
CA LEU A 147 11.18 9.03 12.94
C LEU A 147 9.95 9.83 12.50
N SER A 148 8.80 9.66 13.16
CA SER A 148 7.57 10.41 12.81
C SER A 148 7.60 11.89 13.22
N ARG A 149 8.59 12.31 14.02
CA ARG A 149 8.75 13.70 14.50
C ARG A 149 9.68 14.54 13.63
N GLN A 150 10.42 13.91 12.71
CA GLN A 150 11.31 14.56 11.74
C GLN A 150 10.51 14.94 10.48
#